data_AF-A0A3M4M010-F1
#
_entry.id   AF-A0A3M4M010-F1
#
_cell.length_a   1.000
_cell.length_b   1.000
_cell.length_c   1.000
_cell.angle_alpha   90.00
_cell.angle_beta   90.00
_cell.angle_gamma   90.00
#
_symmetry.space_group_name_H-M   'P 1'
#
loop_
_entity.id
_entity.type
_entity.pdbx_description
1 polymer ?
#
loop_
_entity_poly.entity_id
_entity_poly.type
_entity_poly.pdbx_seq_one_letter_code
_entity_poly.pdbx_strand_id
1 'polypeptide(L)' 'MPTLSLQAKKAYCAKTRKSNYSASLRLEGFDITPLDAERPLLSREELLKTYRNKQA' A
#
# COMPACT_ATOMS: atom_id res chain seq x y z
N MET A 1 6.20 -7.79 32.92
CA MET A 1 6.06 -7.42 31.50
C MET A 1 5.21 -6.15 31.42
N PRO A 2 5.68 -5.05 30.83
CA PRO A 2 4.84 -3.88 30.62
C PRO A 2 3.64 -4.27 29.74
N THR A 3 2.43 -3.94 30.18
CA THR A 3 1.20 -4.21 29.42
C THR A 3 1.15 -3.32 28.18
N LEU A 4 1.31 -3.91 26.99
CA LEU A 4 1.25 -3.17 25.73
C LEU A 4 -0.16 -2.60 25.50
N SER A 5 -0.26 -1.28 25.43
CA SER A 5 -1.53 -0.60 25.18
C SER A 5 -2.04 -0.83 23.75
N LEU A 6 -3.34 -0.70 23.55
CA LEU A 6 -3.95 -0.75 22.22
C LEU A 6 -3.35 0.33 21.30
N GLN A 7 -3.07 1.52 21.85
CA GLN A 7 -2.46 2.62 21.11
C GLN A 7 -1.07 2.26 20.61
N ALA A 8 -0.25 1.60 21.44
CA ALA A 8 1.08 1.14 21.03
C ALA A 8 1.00 0.13 19.88
N LYS A 9 0.03 -0.80 19.92
CA LYS A 9 -0.21 -1.76 18.82
C LYS A 9 -0.63 -1.06 17.52
N LYS A 10 -1.53 -0.06 17.61
CA LYS A 10 -1.96 0.74 16.45
C LYS A 10 -0.80 1.53 15.85
N ALA A 11 0.02 2.16 16.68
CA ALA A 11 1.18 2.92 16.24
C ALA A 11 2.21 2.02 15.52
N TYR A 12 2.47 0.83 16.06
CA TYR A 12 3.33 -0.14 15.41
C TYR A 12 2.78 -0.59 14.05
N CYS A 13 1.50 -0.94 13.98
CA CYS A 13 0.86 -1.32 12.72
C CYS A 13 0.93 -0.18 11.69
N ALA A 14 0.63 1.06 12.07
CA ALA A 14 0.74 2.22 11.18
C ALA A 14 2.16 2.40 10.63
N LYS A 15 3.18 2.14 11.46
CA LYS A 15 4.60 2.20 11.08
C LYS A 15 4.99 1.11 10.08
N THR A 16 4.54 -0.13 10.26
CA THR A 16 5.06 -1.28 9.49
C THR A 16 4.15 -1.78 8.37
N ARG A 17 2.89 -1.34 8.30
CA ARG A 17 1.91 -1.87 7.33
C ARG A 17 2.36 -1.77 5.87
N LYS A 18 2.94 -0.64 5.45
CA LYS A 18 3.38 -0.41 4.07
C LYS A 18 4.52 -1.36 3.69
N SER A 19 5.55 -1.43 4.53
CA SER A 19 6.70 -2.31 4.31
C SER A 19 6.30 -3.77 4.27
N ASN A 20 5.45 -4.21 5.21
CA ASN A 20 4.98 -5.59 5.28
C ASN A 20 4.17 -5.97 4.03
N TYR A 21 3.26 -5.10 3.58
CA TYR A 21 2.49 -5.34 2.36
C TYR A 21 3.41 -5.44 1.12
N SER A 22 4.38 -4.54 0.97
CA SER A 22 5.34 -4.60 -0.15
C SER A 22 6.16 -5.89 -0.12
N ALA A 23 6.53 -6.39 1.07
CA ALA A 23 7.26 -7.63 1.22
C ALA A 23 6.38 -8.84 0.84
N SER A 24 5.11 -8.85 1.26
CA SER A 24 4.14 -9.88 0.86
C SER A 24 3.98 -9.95 -0.66
N LEU A 25 3.84 -8.80 -1.33
CA LEU A 25 3.73 -8.78 -2.79
C LEU A 25 4.99 -9.33 -3.49
N ARG A 26 6.19 -9.06 -2.97
CA ARG A 26 7.42 -9.65 -3.51
C ARG A 26 7.46 -11.17 -3.32
N LEU A 27 6.95 -11.69 -2.20
CA LEU A 27 6.83 -13.14 -1.98
C LEU A 27 5.88 -13.80 -2.99
N GLU A 28 4.85 -13.07 -3.44
CA GLU A 28 3.92 -13.50 -4.48
C GLU A 28 4.47 -13.32 -5.91
N GLY A 29 5.69 -12.80 -6.06
CA GLY A 29 6.35 -12.64 -7.36
C GLY A 29 6.04 -11.34 -8.10
N PHE A 30 5.36 -10.38 -7.44
CA PHE A 30 5.16 -9.05 -8.03
C PHE A 30 6.45 -8.23 -8.00
N ASP A 31 6.76 -7.58 -9.12
CA ASP A 31 7.85 -6.62 -9.21
C ASP A 31 7.42 -5.29 -8.56
N ILE A 32 7.65 -5.17 -7.24
CA ILE A 32 7.28 -4.02 -6.43
C ILE A 32 8.53 -3.36 -5.84
N THR A 33 8.67 -2.07 -6.11
CA THR A 33 9.70 -1.22 -5.52
C THR A 33 9.16 -0.46 -4.30
N PRO A 34 10.01 0.03 -3.39
CA PRO A 34 9.57 0.94 -2.33
C PRO A 34 8.89 2.21 -2.85
N LEU A 35 9.21 2.65 -4.08
CA LEU A 35 8.62 3.84 -4.70
C LEU A 35 7.14 3.66 -5.05
N ASP A 36 6.71 2.43 -5.34
CA ASP A 36 5.31 2.12 -5.62
C ASP A 36 4.38 2.41 -4.44
N ALA A 37 4.91 2.37 -3.21
CA ALA A 37 4.16 2.71 -1.99
C ALA A 37 3.96 4.22 -1.78
N GLU A 38 4.70 5.05 -2.52
CA GLU A 38 4.62 6.51 -2.50
C GLU A 38 3.90 7.06 -3.74
N ARG A 39 3.59 6.22 -4.72
CA ARG A 39 2.83 6.64 -5.90
C ARG A 39 1.42 7.08 -5.48
N PRO A 40 0.99 8.31 -5.82
CA PRO A 40 -0.36 8.74 -5.54
C PRO A 40 -1.34 7.86 -6.31
N LEU A 41 -2.39 7.40 -5.62
CA LEU A 41 -3.49 6.71 -6.27
C LEU A 41 -4.34 7.75 -7.01
N LEU A 42 -4.65 7.45 -8.27
CA LEU A 42 -5.57 8.25 -9.05
C LEU A 42 -6.94 8.29 -8.38
N SER A 43 -7.64 9.40 -8.55
CA SER A 43 -9.06 9.46 -8.23
C SER A 43 -9.83 8.46 -9.11
N ARG A 44 -11.02 8.07 -8.66
CA ARG A 44 -11.89 7.17 -9.43
C ARG A 44 -12.19 7.73 -10.82
N GLU A 45 -12.39 9.04 -10.93
CA GLU A 45 -12.71 9.74 -12.18
C GLU A 45 -11.51 9.73 -13.15
N GLU A 46 -10.32 10.01 -12.63
CA GLU A 46 -9.07 9.95 -13.40
C GLU A 46 -8.83 8.54 -13.93
N LEU A 47 -9.03 7.53 -13.07
CA LEU A 47 -8.87 6.14 -13.43
C LEU A 47 -9.85 5.73 -14.54
N LEU A 48 -11.13 6.11 -14.44
CA LEU A 48 -12.13 5.85 -15.48
C LEU A 48 -11.78 6.50 -16.82
N LYS A 49 -11.24 7.73 -16.81
CA LYS A 49 -10.79 8.41 -18.04
C LYS A 49 -9.64 7.65 -18.70
N THR A 50 -8.65 7.20 -17.92
CA THR A 50 -7.52 6.43 -18.44
C THR A 50 -7.98 5.13 -19.13
N TYR A 51 -8.89 4.37 -18.50
CA TYR A 51 -9.34 3.09 -19.06
C TYR A 51 -10.29 3.23 -20.25
N ARG A 52 -11.18 4.23 -20.25
CA ARG A 52 -12.07 4.51 -21.39
C ARG A 52 -11.27 4.85 -22.66
N ASN A 53 -10.18 5.59 -22.51
CA ASN A 53 -9.32 5.97 -23.64
C ASN A 53 -8.38 4.84 -24.09
N LYS A 54 -8.26 3.76 -23.32
CA LYS A 54 -7.38 2.61 -23.61
C LYS A 54 -8.09 1.48 -24.36
N GLN A 55 -9.41 1.57 -24.53
CA GLN A 55 -10.24 0.62 -25.29
C GLN A 55 -10.51 1.07 -26.75
N ALA A 56 -9.79 2.09 -27.25
CA ALA A 56 -9.85 2.53 -28.64
C ALA A 56 -8.69 1.98 -29.46
#